data_AF-A0A934MNQ9-F1
#
_entry.id   AF-A0A934MNQ9-F1
#
_cell.length_a   1.000
_cell.length_b   1.000
_cell.length_c   1.000
_cell.angle_alpha   90.00
_cell.angle_beta   90.00
_cell.angle_gamma   90.00
#
_symmetry.space_group_name_H-M   'P 1'
#
loop_
_entity.id
_entity.type
_entity.pdbx_description
1 polymer ?
#
loop_
_entity_poly.entity_id
_entity_poly.type
_entity_poly.pdbx_seq_one_letter_code
_entity_poly.pdbx_strand_id
1 'polypeptide(L)'
;MNRPLHSLGLLSFLMLMSAGAAHAAPEDDYVALMTAIEIDKACVALKYMEFTAVRGIAQRYLESTSQYVQSLDGRLSPADYDAWRVGLDEQARTAATAAGCTQAAMSHVFTAKAAASDQLYQGLLLAFHFDSLPDFDRVPLDGHKKQTAMGYETYLRQLYGQNFDAFAQRQRDAVVQMLPVSDPGISTWSWSPDAEQYAGRLWDLQTRAAAAMSSVQFEVTAEANGYFVRPYFVTEVMVVPSLVRPEVEGSLPIIRGPSYQLVEDGEELVELYSVASMLPDRRIGILFYGEIASKRMQSPTIRLYVPQKPYPDGTSGITAFNDPSFRENAVVFEGTWASDGCMGAPCYDFPAEATEALLADPAGTYAELFVSFTPNDQPPPIDELGRERFDSQWMLWWTDSVGAQR
;
A
#
# COMPACT_ATOMS: atom_id res chain seq x y z
N MET A 1 -69.81 52.72 -9.92
CA MET A 1 -68.99 53.13 -11.09
C MET A 1 -67.58 52.58 -10.84
N ASN A 2 -67.33 51.35 -11.26
CA ASN A 2 -66.82 50.92 -12.58
C ASN A 2 -65.28 50.88 -12.60
N ARG A 3 -64.75 49.64 -12.64
CA ARG A 3 -63.35 49.26 -12.90
C ARG A 3 -62.92 49.69 -14.32
N PRO A 4 -61.63 49.56 -14.68
CA PRO A 4 -61.19 48.28 -15.24
C PRO A 4 -59.82 47.77 -14.77
N LEU A 5 -59.67 46.44 -14.87
CA LEU A 5 -58.42 45.69 -14.92
C LEU A 5 -57.64 46.00 -16.23
N HIS A 6 -56.31 45.91 -16.19
CA HIS A 6 -55.54 45.21 -17.23
C HIS A 6 -54.30 44.53 -16.65
N SER A 7 -54.15 43.26 -17.05
CA SER A 7 -53.03 42.33 -16.82
C SER A 7 -51.84 42.59 -17.76
N LEU A 8 -50.75 41.82 -17.51
CA LEU A 8 -49.51 41.59 -18.29
C LEU A 8 -48.32 42.43 -17.79
N GLY A 9 -47.14 41.89 -17.47
CA GLY A 9 -46.61 40.54 -17.66
C GLY A 9 -45.31 40.31 -16.88
N LEU A 10 -44.91 39.04 -16.85
CA LEU A 10 -43.67 38.49 -16.35
C LEU A 10 -42.42 39.27 -16.84
N LEU A 11 -41.37 39.36 -16.02
CA LEU A 11 -40.12 38.67 -16.34
C LEU A 11 -39.17 38.63 -15.14
N SER A 12 -38.92 37.40 -14.72
CA SER A 12 -37.87 36.88 -13.86
C SER A 12 -36.49 37.49 -14.11
N PHE A 13 -35.81 37.90 -13.03
CA PHE A 13 -34.36 37.73 -12.89
C PHE A 13 -34.06 37.43 -11.42
N LEU A 14 -34.45 36.22 -10.99
CA LEU A 14 -33.75 35.56 -9.90
C LEU A 14 -32.34 35.28 -10.43
N MET A 15 -31.37 36.11 -10.04
CA MET A 15 -29.97 35.68 -10.05
C MET A 15 -29.80 34.62 -8.96
N LEU A 16 -30.26 33.40 -9.25
CA LEU A 16 -29.63 32.20 -8.73
C LEU A 16 -28.24 32.17 -9.36
N MET A 17 -27.31 32.87 -8.72
CA MET A 17 -25.90 32.54 -8.83
C MET A 17 -25.81 31.09 -8.35
N SER A 18 -25.74 30.19 -9.31
CA SER A 18 -25.18 28.88 -9.15
C SER A 18 -23.78 29.08 -8.57
N ALA A 19 -23.68 29.14 -7.24
CA ALA A 19 -22.47 28.77 -6.56
C ALA A 19 -22.29 27.28 -6.90
N GLY A 20 -21.68 27.01 -8.05
CA GLY A 20 -20.99 25.75 -8.24
C GLY A 20 -20.13 25.60 -7.00
N ALA A 21 -20.29 24.48 -6.30
CA ALA A 21 -19.45 24.18 -5.15
C ALA A 21 -18.01 24.46 -5.56
N ALA A 22 -17.43 25.53 -5.02
CA ALA A 22 -16.03 25.80 -5.18
C ALA A 22 -15.36 24.57 -4.61
N HIS A 23 -14.73 23.77 -5.48
CA HIS A 23 -13.90 22.68 -5.00
C HIS A 23 -12.90 23.34 -4.05
N ALA A 24 -12.71 22.76 -2.86
CA ALA A 24 -11.73 23.26 -1.91
C ALA A 24 -10.37 23.35 -2.62
N ALA A 25 -9.54 24.32 -2.22
CA ALA A 25 -8.19 24.39 -2.76
C ALA A 25 -7.46 23.08 -2.44
N PRO A 26 -6.66 22.51 -3.36
CA PRO A 26 -5.94 21.26 -3.09
C PRO A 26 -5.07 21.32 -1.83
N GLU A 27 -4.58 22.50 -1.45
CA GLU A 27 -3.89 22.73 -0.19
C GLU A 27 -4.78 22.48 1.04
N ASP A 28 -6.06 22.89 1.00
CA ASP A 28 -7.00 22.69 2.10
C ASP A 28 -7.33 21.19 2.26
N ASP A 29 -7.52 20.48 1.14
CA ASP A 29 -7.76 19.03 1.14
C ASP A 29 -6.52 18.25 1.64
N TYR A 30 -5.31 18.69 1.26
CA TYR A 30 -4.06 18.15 1.79
C TYR A 30 -4.00 18.32 3.31
N VAL A 31 -4.20 19.55 3.82
CA VAL A 31 -4.16 19.84 5.26
C VAL A 31 -5.23 19.05 6.01
N ALA A 32 -6.43 18.92 5.46
CA ALA A 32 -7.52 18.16 6.08
C ALA A 32 -7.16 16.68 6.28
N LEU A 33 -6.58 16.03 5.27
CA LEU A 33 -6.17 14.63 5.33
C LEU A 33 -4.93 14.43 6.20
N MET A 34 -3.94 15.31 6.12
CA MET A 34 -2.76 15.27 6.99
C MET A 34 -3.13 15.51 8.46
N THR A 35 -4.13 16.35 8.75
CA THR A 35 -4.66 16.52 10.11
C THR A 35 -5.18 15.19 10.68
N ALA A 36 -5.89 14.40 9.88
CA ALA A 36 -6.36 13.09 10.31
C ALA A 36 -5.21 12.09 10.54
N ILE A 37 -4.14 12.16 9.74
CA ILE A 37 -2.91 11.37 9.94
C ILE A 37 -2.21 11.74 11.25
N GLU A 38 -2.09 13.04 11.56
CA GLU A 38 -1.51 13.50 12.82
C GLU A 38 -2.37 13.13 14.04
N ILE A 39 -3.70 13.15 13.91
CA ILE A 39 -4.61 12.61 14.92
C ILE A 39 -4.40 11.10 15.10
N ASP A 40 -4.26 10.35 14.01
CA ASP A 40 -4.09 8.90 14.05
C ASP A 40 -2.82 8.49 14.81
N LYS A 41 -1.72 9.25 14.69
CA LYS A 41 -0.49 9.03 15.47
C LYS A 41 -0.73 8.96 16.98
N ALA A 42 -1.64 9.79 17.49
CA ALA A 42 -1.93 9.87 18.92
C ALA A 42 -3.11 9.00 19.35
N CYS A 43 -4.11 8.85 18.48
CA CYS A 43 -5.43 8.33 18.84
C CYS A 43 -5.76 6.97 18.20
N VAL A 44 -4.95 6.51 17.24
CA VAL A 44 -5.09 5.19 16.60
C VAL A 44 -6.51 4.99 16.02
N ALA A 45 -6.95 5.97 15.24
CA ALA A 45 -8.31 6.13 14.77
C ALA A 45 -8.58 5.48 13.39
N LEU A 46 -7.51 5.25 12.61
CA LEU A 46 -7.53 4.64 11.29
C LEU A 46 -7.02 3.20 11.36
N LYS A 47 -7.55 2.35 10.47
CA LYS A 47 -6.90 1.09 10.11
C LYS A 47 -5.66 1.39 9.25
N TYR A 48 -4.65 0.53 9.23
CA TYR A 48 -3.41 0.84 8.50
C TYR A 48 -3.64 0.98 6.99
N MET A 49 -4.50 0.15 6.41
CA MET A 49 -4.91 0.31 4.99
C MET A 49 -5.58 1.67 4.72
N GLU A 50 -6.35 2.21 5.68
CA GLU A 50 -6.98 3.53 5.57
C GLU A 50 -5.92 4.63 5.68
N PHE A 51 -5.03 4.54 6.67
CA PHE A 51 -3.88 5.43 6.83
C PHE A 51 -3.07 5.55 5.54
N THR A 52 -2.77 4.42 4.91
CA THR A 52 -1.98 4.35 3.68
C THR A 52 -2.72 4.99 2.50
N ALA A 53 -4.02 4.69 2.36
CA ALA A 53 -4.86 5.31 1.34
C ALA A 53 -4.93 6.83 1.53
N VAL A 54 -5.19 7.32 2.75
CA VAL A 54 -5.26 8.75 3.09
C VAL A 54 -3.95 9.45 2.76
N ARG A 55 -2.80 8.86 3.12
CA ARG A 55 -1.48 9.44 2.81
C ARG A 55 -1.26 9.55 1.30
N GLY A 56 -1.66 8.53 0.54
CA GLY A 56 -1.59 8.56 -0.93
C GLY A 56 -2.53 9.60 -1.55
N ILE A 57 -3.74 9.78 -1.01
CA ILE A 57 -4.69 10.81 -1.47
C ILE A 57 -4.13 12.21 -1.18
N ALA A 58 -3.64 12.45 0.04
CA ALA A 58 -3.02 13.71 0.42
C ALA A 58 -1.87 14.06 -0.53
N GLN A 59 -0.96 13.11 -0.79
CA GLN A 59 0.13 13.33 -1.73
C GLN A 59 -0.34 13.74 -3.12
N ARG A 60 -1.42 13.14 -3.66
CA ARG A 60 -1.98 13.56 -4.95
C ARG A 60 -2.57 14.98 -4.93
N TYR A 61 -3.15 15.41 -3.81
CA TYR A 61 -3.56 16.80 -3.65
C TYR A 61 -2.36 17.74 -3.69
N LEU A 62 -1.28 17.40 -2.99
CA LEU A 62 -0.02 18.15 -3.03
C LEU A 62 0.53 18.25 -4.47
N GLU A 63 0.53 17.14 -5.21
CA GLU A 63 0.97 17.07 -6.62
C GLU A 63 0.11 17.89 -7.58
N SER A 64 -1.14 18.19 -7.20
CA SER A 64 -2.05 19.03 -8.00
C SER A 64 -1.90 20.54 -7.74
N THR A 65 -1.06 20.93 -6.78
CA THR A 65 -0.84 22.36 -6.45
C THR A 65 0.06 23.06 -7.48
N SER A 66 -0.07 24.38 -7.57
CA SER A 66 0.77 25.18 -8.46
C SER A 66 2.24 25.20 -8.03
N GLN A 67 2.51 25.04 -6.73
CA GLN A 67 3.82 25.04 -6.10
C GLN A 67 4.58 23.77 -6.47
N TYR A 68 3.90 22.62 -6.49
CA TYR A 68 4.47 21.37 -6.98
C TYR A 68 4.87 21.48 -8.46
N VAL A 69 3.98 21.99 -9.31
CA VAL A 69 4.27 22.20 -10.74
C VAL A 69 5.48 23.14 -10.95
N GLN A 70 5.55 24.23 -10.18
CA GLN A 70 6.68 25.17 -10.21
C GLN A 70 7.99 24.54 -9.69
N SER A 71 7.91 23.61 -8.73
CA SER A 71 9.08 22.87 -8.27
C SER A 71 9.58 21.91 -9.34
N LEU A 72 8.68 21.22 -10.05
CA LEU A 72 9.04 20.27 -11.10
C LEU A 72 9.71 20.95 -12.31
N ASP A 73 9.27 22.16 -12.68
CA ASP A 73 9.86 22.91 -13.79
C ASP A 73 10.97 23.88 -13.38
N GLY A 74 11.36 23.87 -12.09
CA GLY A 74 12.49 24.62 -11.54
C GLY A 74 12.24 26.11 -11.29
N ARG A 75 10.99 26.58 -11.44
CA ARG A 75 10.59 27.96 -11.09
C ARG A 75 10.54 28.20 -9.58
N LEU A 76 10.35 27.15 -8.79
CA LEU A 76 10.46 27.15 -7.34
C LEU A 76 11.70 26.35 -6.93
N SER A 77 12.55 26.91 -6.06
CA SER A 77 13.72 26.17 -5.59
C SER A 77 13.29 25.00 -4.69
N PRO A 78 14.06 23.91 -4.61
CA PRO A 78 13.74 22.79 -3.71
C PRO A 78 13.57 23.24 -2.25
N ALA A 79 14.39 24.17 -1.79
CA ALA A 79 14.31 24.71 -0.43
C ALA A 79 13.01 25.50 -0.18
N ASP A 80 12.57 26.30 -1.17
CA ASP A 80 11.32 27.05 -1.05
C ASP A 80 10.10 26.13 -1.11
N TYR A 81 10.14 25.10 -1.96
CA TYR A 81 9.12 24.06 -2.01
C TYR A 81 9.00 23.31 -0.68
N ASP A 82 10.13 22.88 -0.12
CA ASP A 82 10.16 22.19 1.18
C ASP A 82 9.66 23.10 2.31
N ALA A 83 10.07 24.37 2.35
CA ALA A 83 9.59 25.32 3.35
C ALA A 83 8.07 25.53 3.26
N TRP A 84 7.53 25.64 2.04
CA TRP A 84 6.08 25.74 1.81
C TRP A 84 5.34 24.47 2.27
N ARG A 85 5.84 23.28 1.91
CA ARG A 85 5.27 22.00 2.32
C ARG A 85 5.27 21.84 3.85
N VAL A 86 6.39 22.15 4.50
CA VAL A 86 6.50 22.16 5.97
C VAL A 86 5.47 23.10 6.61
N GLY A 87 5.16 24.23 5.96
CA GLY A 87 4.11 25.14 6.39
C GLY A 87 2.70 24.52 6.36
N LEU A 88 2.41 23.64 5.41
CA LEU A 88 1.15 22.88 5.37
C LEU A 88 1.12 21.78 6.44
N ASP A 89 2.23 21.04 6.59
CA ASP A 89 2.38 20.02 7.63
C ASP A 89 2.20 20.61 9.04
N GLU A 90 2.71 21.82 9.29
CA GLU A 90 2.54 22.51 10.58
C GLU A 90 1.10 22.95 10.83
N GLN A 91 0.37 23.37 9.80
CA GLN A 91 -1.07 23.66 9.93
C GLN A 91 -1.85 22.40 10.32
N ALA A 92 -1.55 21.27 9.69
CA ALA A 92 -2.15 19.99 10.02
C ALA A 92 -1.83 19.55 11.47
N ARG A 93 -0.57 19.67 11.91
CA ARG A 93 -0.17 19.38 13.31
C ARG A 93 -0.87 20.29 14.31
N THR A 94 -0.99 21.58 14.00
CA THR A 94 -1.68 22.55 14.85
C THR A 94 -3.16 22.18 15.00
N ALA A 95 -3.84 21.87 13.89
CA ALA A 95 -5.24 21.45 13.91
C ALA A 95 -5.44 20.13 14.67
N ALA A 96 -4.56 19.15 14.47
CA ALA A 96 -4.59 17.86 15.17
C ALA A 96 -4.39 18.03 16.68
N THR A 97 -3.43 18.86 17.09
CA THR A 97 -3.17 19.18 18.51
C THR A 97 -4.38 19.85 19.15
N ALA A 98 -5.04 20.78 18.44
CA ALA A 98 -6.23 21.46 18.93
C ALA A 98 -7.43 20.50 19.08
N ALA A 99 -7.56 19.52 18.19
CA ALA A 99 -8.62 18.50 18.28
C ALA A 99 -8.36 17.49 19.41
N GLY A 100 -7.11 17.03 19.56
CA GLY A 100 -6.72 15.96 20.48
C GLY A 100 -7.50 14.65 20.25
N CYS A 101 -7.36 13.67 21.15
CA CYS A 101 -8.17 12.43 21.10
C CYS A 101 -9.57 12.65 21.69
N THR A 102 -10.33 13.58 21.11
CA THR A 102 -11.66 13.99 21.59
C THR A 102 -12.72 13.87 20.50
N GLN A 103 -13.98 14.23 20.82
CA GLN A 103 -15.06 14.33 19.84
C GLN A 103 -14.69 15.24 18.64
N ALA A 104 -13.86 16.26 18.84
CA ALA A 104 -13.44 17.18 17.79
C ALA A 104 -12.57 16.48 16.72
N ALA A 105 -11.80 15.46 17.08
CA ALA A 105 -11.04 14.67 16.12
C ALA A 105 -11.93 13.85 15.18
N MET A 106 -13.14 13.49 15.61
CA MET A 106 -14.02 12.59 14.85
C MET A 106 -14.39 13.16 13.49
N SER A 107 -14.56 14.49 13.35
CA SER A 107 -14.84 15.09 12.04
C SER A 107 -13.69 14.91 11.06
N HIS A 108 -12.45 15.10 11.50
CA HIS A 108 -11.25 14.90 10.68
C HIS A 108 -11.09 13.43 10.29
N VAL A 109 -11.24 12.53 11.28
CA VAL A 109 -11.14 11.08 11.07
C VAL A 109 -12.23 10.58 10.11
N PHE A 110 -13.48 11.04 10.24
CA PHE A 110 -14.56 10.60 9.35
C PHE A 110 -14.36 11.07 7.92
N THR A 111 -13.87 12.30 7.70
CA THR A 111 -13.50 12.78 6.36
C THR A 111 -12.43 11.88 5.74
N ALA A 112 -11.37 11.56 6.50
CA ALA A 112 -10.30 10.70 6.03
C ALA A 112 -10.77 9.25 5.76
N LYS A 113 -11.61 8.69 6.64
CA LYS A 113 -12.22 7.36 6.45
C LYS A 113 -13.11 7.30 5.21
N ALA A 114 -13.88 8.35 4.93
CA ALA A 114 -14.71 8.42 3.73
C ALA A 114 -13.83 8.40 2.46
N ALA A 115 -12.80 9.24 2.41
CA ALA A 115 -11.88 9.29 1.29
C ALA A 115 -11.11 7.96 1.07
N ALA A 116 -10.65 7.33 2.16
CA ALA A 116 -10.04 6.01 2.12
C ALA A 116 -11.02 4.93 1.61
N SER A 117 -12.26 4.96 2.12
CA SER A 117 -13.31 4.00 1.74
C SER A 117 -13.62 4.10 0.25
N ASP A 118 -13.72 5.32 -0.29
CA ASP A 118 -13.92 5.55 -1.72
C ASP A 118 -12.80 4.89 -2.54
N GLN A 119 -11.54 5.24 -2.26
CA GLN A 119 -10.39 4.70 -3.01
C GLN A 119 -10.28 3.17 -2.90
N LEU A 120 -10.39 2.62 -1.68
CA LEU A 120 -10.24 1.18 -1.45
C LEU A 120 -11.38 0.39 -2.10
N TYR A 121 -12.64 0.85 -1.95
CA TYR A 121 -13.78 0.15 -2.54
C TYR A 121 -13.79 0.23 -4.07
N GLN A 122 -13.43 1.39 -4.66
CA GLN A 122 -13.23 1.51 -6.11
C GLN A 122 -12.14 0.56 -6.62
N GLY A 123 -11.00 0.46 -5.91
CA GLY A 123 -9.93 -0.49 -6.26
C GLY A 123 -10.39 -1.95 -6.21
N LEU A 124 -11.21 -2.34 -5.22
CA LEU A 124 -11.80 -3.68 -5.18
C LEU A 124 -12.78 -3.92 -6.33
N LEU A 125 -13.64 -2.94 -6.65
CA LEU A 125 -14.54 -3.03 -7.81
C LEU A 125 -13.77 -3.20 -9.13
N LEU A 126 -12.65 -2.48 -9.29
CA LEU A 126 -11.74 -2.68 -10.42
C LEU A 126 -11.13 -4.09 -10.42
N ALA A 127 -10.71 -4.61 -9.27
CA ALA A 127 -10.18 -5.98 -9.18
C ALA A 127 -11.20 -7.03 -9.64
N PHE A 128 -12.46 -6.91 -9.21
CA PHE A 128 -13.54 -7.80 -9.67
C PHE A 128 -13.88 -7.59 -11.15
N HIS A 129 -13.78 -6.36 -11.66
CA HIS A 129 -13.92 -6.09 -13.09
C HIS A 129 -12.86 -6.84 -13.88
N PHE A 130 -11.57 -6.71 -13.54
CA PHE A 130 -10.48 -7.39 -14.23
C PHE A 130 -10.54 -8.92 -14.11
N ASP A 131 -11.02 -9.49 -12.99
CA ASP A 131 -11.24 -10.95 -12.89
C ASP A 131 -12.33 -11.46 -13.85
N SER A 132 -13.27 -10.59 -14.21
CA SER A 132 -14.41 -10.91 -15.09
C SER A 132 -14.12 -10.76 -16.58
N LEU A 133 -12.99 -10.15 -16.95
CA LEU A 133 -12.59 -9.95 -18.34
C LEU A 133 -12.13 -11.27 -19.00
N PRO A 134 -12.14 -11.35 -20.35
CA PRO A 134 -11.53 -12.46 -21.08
C PRO A 134 -10.00 -12.46 -20.90
N ASP A 135 -9.39 -13.64 -21.10
CA ASP A 135 -8.02 -13.97 -20.67
C ASP A 135 -6.91 -12.96 -21.05
N PHE A 136 -7.06 -12.17 -22.13
CA PHE A 136 -6.06 -11.19 -22.54
C PHE A 136 -5.89 -10.02 -21.54
N ASP A 137 -6.99 -9.54 -20.96
CA ASP A 137 -6.99 -8.42 -19.99
C ASP A 137 -7.28 -8.89 -18.56
N ARG A 138 -7.43 -10.21 -18.38
CA ARG A 138 -7.90 -10.80 -17.13
C ARG A 138 -6.80 -10.83 -16.09
N VAL A 139 -7.14 -10.35 -14.89
CA VAL A 139 -6.32 -10.51 -13.69
C VAL A 139 -7.11 -11.38 -12.71
N PRO A 140 -6.77 -12.67 -12.56
CA PRO A 140 -7.59 -13.60 -11.79
C PRO A 140 -7.58 -13.29 -10.29
N LEU A 141 -8.74 -13.42 -9.66
CA LEU A 141 -8.90 -13.38 -8.21
C LEU A 141 -9.17 -14.77 -7.64
N ASP A 142 -8.26 -15.24 -6.80
CA ASP A 142 -8.43 -16.46 -6.02
C ASP A 142 -9.55 -16.34 -4.96
N GLY A 143 -9.91 -17.48 -4.35
CA GLY A 143 -10.98 -17.53 -3.35
C GLY A 143 -10.70 -16.70 -2.09
N HIS A 144 -9.44 -16.61 -1.67
CA HIS A 144 -9.03 -15.86 -0.47
C HIS A 144 -9.16 -14.35 -0.68
N LYS A 145 -8.75 -13.84 -1.85
CA LYS A 145 -8.97 -12.44 -2.25
C LYS A 145 -10.46 -12.09 -2.32
N LYS A 146 -11.28 -12.99 -2.87
CA LYS A 146 -12.74 -12.81 -2.93
C LYS A 146 -13.36 -12.74 -1.54
N GLN A 147 -13.00 -13.67 -0.65
CA GLN A 147 -13.49 -13.68 0.73
C GLN A 147 -13.02 -12.44 1.51
N THR A 148 -11.77 -12.02 1.32
CA THR A 148 -11.21 -10.80 1.88
C THR A 148 -12.03 -9.57 1.49
N ALA A 149 -12.34 -9.42 0.20
CA ALA A 149 -13.12 -8.29 -0.28
C ALA A 149 -14.54 -8.28 0.32
N MET A 150 -15.16 -9.45 0.51
CA MET A 150 -16.44 -9.58 1.21
C MET A 150 -16.33 -9.18 2.70
N GLY A 151 -15.21 -9.49 3.35
CA GLY A 151 -14.91 -9.05 4.72
C GLY A 151 -14.86 -7.52 4.82
N TYR A 152 -14.18 -6.87 3.90
CA TYR A 152 -14.14 -5.41 3.84
C TYR A 152 -15.50 -4.78 3.51
N GLU A 153 -16.27 -5.36 2.59
CA GLU A 153 -17.64 -4.91 2.35
C GLU A 153 -18.49 -4.99 3.62
N THR A 154 -18.34 -6.06 4.41
CA THR A 154 -19.04 -6.20 5.70
C THR A 154 -18.66 -5.08 6.67
N TYR A 155 -17.38 -4.74 6.74
CA TYR A 155 -16.90 -3.57 7.51
C TYR A 155 -17.55 -2.26 7.02
N LEU A 156 -17.58 -2.02 5.71
CA LEU A 156 -18.22 -0.83 5.15
C LEU A 156 -19.73 -0.80 5.41
N ARG A 157 -20.42 -1.95 5.37
CA ARG A 157 -21.85 -2.04 5.74
C ARG A 157 -22.07 -1.64 7.20
N GLN A 158 -21.16 -2.01 8.11
CA GLN A 158 -21.23 -1.56 9.50
C GLN A 158 -20.98 -0.06 9.64
N LEU A 159 -20.01 0.48 8.90
CA LEU A 159 -19.65 1.89 8.92
C LEU A 159 -20.76 2.80 8.36
N TYR A 160 -21.31 2.45 7.20
CA TYR A 160 -22.32 3.26 6.51
C TYR A 160 -23.77 2.92 6.90
N GLY A 161 -23.99 1.76 7.53
CA GLY A 161 -25.31 1.29 7.94
C GLY A 161 -26.30 1.30 6.78
N GLN A 162 -27.44 1.96 6.96
CA GLN A 162 -28.50 2.08 5.95
C GLN A 162 -28.06 2.80 4.68
N ASN A 163 -26.99 3.59 4.72
CA ASN A 163 -26.47 4.34 3.58
C ASN A 163 -25.50 3.53 2.71
N PHE A 164 -25.19 2.30 3.08
CA PHE A 164 -24.20 1.49 2.37
C PHE A 164 -24.55 1.29 0.89
N ASP A 165 -25.80 0.96 0.56
CA ASP A 165 -26.18 0.68 -0.84
C ASP A 165 -26.05 1.93 -1.72
N ALA A 166 -26.38 3.11 -1.19
CA ALA A 166 -26.19 4.39 -1.87
C ALA A 166 -24.69 4.72 -2.04
N PHE A 167 -23.87 4.44 -1.03
CA PHE A 167 -22.41 4.55 -1.14
C PHE A 167 -21.87 3.63 -2.23
N ALA A 168 -22.20 2.34 -2.18
CA ALA A 168 -21.71 1.33 -3.11
C ALA A 168 -22.11 1.65 -4.55
N GLN A 169 -23.33 2.14 -4.78
CA GLN A 169 -23.76 2.54 -6.12
C GLN A 169 -22.95 3.72 -6.66
N ARG A 170 -22.67 4.75 -5.85
CA ARG A 170 -21.82 5.87 -6.27
C ARG A 170 -20.42 5.40 -6.68
N GLN A 171 -19.85 4.44 -5.96
CA GLN A 171 -18.54 3.89 -6.32
C GLN A 171 -18.56 3.08 -7.61
N ARG A 172 -19.64 2.32 -7.87
CA ARG A 172 -19.81 1.62 -9.15
C ARG A 172 -19.89 2.61 -10.31
N ASP A 173 -20.70 3.66 -10.15
CA ASP A 173 -20.83 4.70 -11.18
C ASP A 173 -19.48 5.41 -11.43
N ALA A 174 -18.71 5.69 -10.36
CA ALA A 174 -17.37 6.26 -10.47
C ALA A 174 -16.39 5.34 -11.22
N VAL A 175 -16.37 4.03 -10.90
CA VAL A 175 -15.50 3.06 -11.58
C VAL A 175 -15.87 2.94 -13.07
N VAL A 176 -17.16 2.94 -13.41
CA VAL A 176 -17.62 2.92 -14.81
C VAL A 176 -17.10 4.14 -15.58
N GLN A 177 -16.99 5.31 -14.94
CA GLN A 177 -16.42 6.51 -15.56
C GLN A 177 -14.90 6.47 -15.70
N MET A 178 -14.19 5.66 -14.89
CA MET A 178 -12.75 5.48 -14.99
C MET A 178 -12.35 4.54 -16.14
N LEU A 179 -13.17 3.51 -16.38
CA LEU A 179 -12.90 2.50 -17.40
C LEU A 179 -12.92 3.13 -18.80
N PRO A 180 -11.91 2.84 -19.64
CA PRO A 180 -11.88 3.38 -20.99
C PRO A 180 -13.02 2.79 -21.84
N VAL A 181 -13.71 3.64 -22.60
CA VAL A 181 -14.98 3.31 -23.29
C VAL A 181 -14.76 2.51 -24.60
N SER A 182 -13.54 2.47 -25.14
CA SER A 182 -13.22 1.78 -26.39
C SER A 182 -11.79 1.23 -26.40
N ASP A 183 -11.64 -0.04 -26.74
CA ASP A 183 -10.37 -0.60 -27.21
C ASP A 183 -10.10 -0.07 -28.64
N PRO A 184 -9.06 0.73 -28.88
CA PRO A 184 -8.75 1.25 -30.22
C PRO A 184 -8.33 0.15 -31.22
N GLY A 185 -8.32 -1.12 -30.79
CA GLY A 185 -7.86 -2.26 -31.55
C GLY A 185 -6.35 -2.30 -31.46
N ILE A 186 -5.82 -3.03 -30.48
CA ILE A 186 -4.38 -3.32 -30.38
C ILE A 186 -4.01 -4.26 -31.56
N SER A 187 -3.83 -3.67 -32.74
CA SER A 187 -3.18 -4.32 -33.87
C SER A 187 -1.72 -4.55 -33.50
N THR A 188 -1.28 -5.81 -33.50
CA THR A 188 0.12 -6.23 -33.22
C THR A 188 1.17 -5.61 -34.15
N TRP A 189 0.79 -4.72 -35.07
CA TRP A 189 1.65 -4.14 -36.11
C TRP A 189 1.65 -2.61 -36.16
N SER A 190 0.87 -1.90 -35.33
CA SER A 190 0.91 -0.43 -35.27
C SER A 190 0.55 0.10 -33.88
N TRP A 191 1.55 0.36 -33.05
CA TRP A 191 1.40 1.15 -31.82
C TRP A 191 1.05 2.60 -32.19
N SER A 192 -0.21 2.99 -31.99
CA SER A 192 -0.63 4.39 -32.08
C SER A 192 -0.49 5.07 -30.71
N PRO A 193 -0.31 6.40 -30.65
CA PRO A 193 -0.34 7.14 -29.38
C PRO A 193 -1.62 6.90 -28.55
N ASP A 194 -2.75 6.68 -29.22
CA ASP A 194 -4.03 6.38 -28.56
C ASP A 194 -4.03 4.98 -27.92
N ALA A 195 -3.41 3.99 -28.57
CA ALA A 195 -3.22 2.65 -28.01
C ALA A 195 -2.27 2.67 -26.80
N GLU A 196 -1.22 3.51 -26.84
CA GLU A 196 -0.30 3.69 -25.71
C GLU A 196 -0.99 4.35 -24.51
N GLN A 197 -1.77 5.41 -24.74
CA GLN A 197 -2.55 6.04 -23.67
C GLN A 197 -3.61 5.10 -23.09
N TYR A 198 -4.24 4.29 -23.93
CA TYR A 198 -5.21 3.28 -23.50
C TYR A 198 -4.53 2.21 -22.62
N ALA A 199 -3.43 1.62 -23.09
CA ALA A 199 -2.66 0.62 -22.35
C ALA A 199 -2.12 1.18 -21.03
N GLY A 200 -1.58 2.40 -21.05
CA GLY A 200 -1.10 3.09 -19.85
C GLY A 200 -2.22 3.32 -18.83
N ARG A 201 -3.44 3.67 -19.28
CA ARG A 201 -4.60 3.81 -18.39
C ARG A 201 -5.04 2.48 -17.80
N LEU A 202 -5.12 1.42 -18.61
CA LEU A 202 -5.46 0.08 -18.09
C LEU A 202 -4.44 -0.39 -17.05
N TRP A 203 -3.15 -0.20 -17.34
CA TRP A 203 -2.07 -0.53 -16.41
C TRP A 203 -2.19 0.22 -15.08
N ASP A 204 -2.50 1.52 -15.11
CA ASP A 204 -2.76 2.31 -13.89
C ASP A 204 -3.95 1.75 -13.11
N LEU A 205 -5.05 1.43 -13.78
CA LEU A 205 -6.25 0.87 -13.13
C LEU A 205 -5.99 -0.54 -12.54
N GLN A 206 -5.26 -1.40 -13.24
CA GLN A 206 -4.85 -2.71 -12.73
C GLN A 206 -3.93 -2.57 -11.51
N THR A 207 -2.99 -1.61 -11.56
CA THR A 207 -2.08 -1.32 -10.43
C THR A 207 -2.87 -0.83 -9.21
N ARG A 208 -3.85 0.06 -9.40
CA ARG A 208 -4.75 0.52 -8.33
C ARG A 208 -5.58 -0.62 -7.74
N ALA A 209 -6.09 -1.52 -8.58
CA ALA A 209 -6.83 -2.69 -8.16
C ALA A 209 -5.97 -3.63 -7.30
N ALA A 210 -4.76 -3.93 -7.76
CA ALA A 210 -3.81 -4.77 -7.04
C ALA A 210 -3.40 -4.16 -5.69
N ALA A 211 -3.09 -2.86 -5.66
CA ALA A 211 -2.71 -2.16 -4.44
C ALA A 211 -3.83 -2.15 -3.39
N ALA A 212 -5.08 -1.91 -3.80
CA ALA A 212 -6.23 -1.96 -2.91
C ALA A 212 -6.48 -3.37 -2.39
N MET A 213 -6.46 -4.38 -3.27
CA MET A 213 -6.65 -5.78 -2.89
C MET A 213 -5.59 -6.23 -1.89
N SER A 214 -4.30 -5.96 -2.16
CA SER A 214 -3.19 -6.34 -1.28
C SER A 214 -3.30 -5.69 0.10
N SER A 215 -3.62 -4.39 0.16
CA SER A 215 -3.78 -3.66 1.42
C SER A 215 -4.93 -4.21 2.26
N VAL A 216 -6.08 -4.46 1.64
CA VAL A 216 -7.26 -5.03 2.31
C VAL A 216 -7.00 -6.48 2.75
N GLN A 217 -6.36 -7.28 1.91
CA GLN A 217 -6.00 -8.66 2.22
C GLN A 217 -5.09 -8.75 3.44
N PHE A 218 -4.06 -7.91 3.50
CA PHE A 218 -3.15 -7.89 4.63
C PHE A 218 -3.88 -7.52 5.93
N GLU A 219 -4.66 -6.43 5.93
CA GLU A 219 -5.41 -5.97 7.11
C GLU A 219 -6.42 -7.03 7.59
N VAL A 220 -7.28 -7.52 6.69
CA VAL A 220 -8.32 -8.50 7.04
C VAL A 220 -7.69 -9.81 7.53
N THR A 221 -6.60 -10.25 6.91
CA THR A 221 -5.92 -11.48 7.31
C THR A 221 -5.23 -11.31 8.67
N ALA A 222 -4.62 -10.16 8.95
CA ALA A 222 -4.06 -9.86 10.26
C ALA A 222 -5.13 -9.87 11.35
N GLU A 223 -6.26 -9.18 11.14
CA GLU A 223 -7.36 -9.11 12.10
C GLU A 223 -8.01 -10.48 12.36
N ALA A 224 -8.21 -11.27 11.30
CA ALA A 224 -8.71 -12.64 11.43
C ALA A 224 -7.80 -13.54 12.28
N ASN A 225 -6.52 -13.19 12.43
CA ASN A 225 -5.53 -13.91 13.22
C ASN A 225 -5.14 -13.19 14.51
N GLY A 226 -5.98 -12.26 14.99
CA GLY A 226 -5.82 -11.61 16.30
C GLY A 226 -4.82 -10.45 16.33
N TYR A 227 -4.42 -9.94 15.17
CA TYR A 227 -3.55 -8.76 15.08
C TYR A 227 -4.32 -7.50 14.72
N PHE A 228 -3.88 -6.38 15.28
CA PHE A 228 -4.14 -5.06 14.73
C PHE A 228 -2.94 -4.63 13.88
N VAL A 229 -3.20 -4.11 12.68
CA VAL A 229 -2.16 -3.47 11.87
C VAL A 229 -2.12 -1.99 12.20
N ARG A 230 -0.97 -1.49 12.64
CA ARG A 230 -0.77 -0.10 13.07
C ARG A 230 0.38 0.56 12.32
N PRO A 231 0.31 1.88 12.07
CA PRO A 231 1.45 2.60 11.54
C PRO A 231 2.58 2.61 12.58
N TYR A 232 3.77 2.24 12.15
CA TYR A 232 5.01 2.37 12.91
C TYR A 232 5.90 3.41 12.26
N PHE A 233 6.12 4.51 12.96
CA PHE A 233 6.94 5.63 12.51
C PHE A 233 8.41 5.32 12.79
N VAL A 234 9.15 4.90 11.76
CA VAL A 234 10.60 4.70 11.83
C VAL A 234 11.30 6.07 11.87
N THR A 235 10.81 6.99 11.03
CA THR A 235 11.16 8.42 11.07
C THR A 235 9.88 9.25 10.86
N GLU A 236 9.98 10.58 10.86
CA GLU A 236 8.82 11.44 10.57
C GLU A 236 8.22 11.20 9.17
N VAL A 237 9.05 10.77 8.21
CA VAL A 237 8.65 10.55 6.81
C VAL A 237 8.53 9.07 6.45
N MET A 238 9.19 8.18 7.21
CA MET A 238 9.18 6.74 6.97
C MET A 238 8.23 6.04 7.95
N VAL A 239 7.15 5.50 7.40
CA VAL A 239 6.13 4.77 8.16
C VAL A 239 5.92 3.42 7.53
N VAL A 240 6.03 2.38 8.34
CA VAL A 240 5.84 0.98 7.96
C VAL A 240 4.64 0.38 8.70
N PRO A 241 4.00 -0.69 8.21
CA PRO A 241 3.01 -1.40 9.01
C PRO A 241 3.70 -2.07 10.20
N SER A 242 2.96 -2.26 11.28
CA SER A 242 3.38 -3.10 12.40
C SER A 242 2.21 -3.90 12.92
N LEU A 243 2.46 -5.18 13.17
CA LEU A 243 1.46 -6.08 13.74
C LEU A 243 1.52 -5.97 15.27
N VAL A 244 0.37 -5.74 15.89
CA VAL A 244 0.23 -5.59 17.33
C VAL A 244 -0.82 -6.58 17.83
N ARG A 245 -0.55 -7.28 18.93
CA ARG A 245 -1.56 -8.11 19.62
C ARG A 245 -1.86 -7.50 20.99
N PRO A 246 -3.12 -7.43 21.44
CA PRO A 246 -3.43 -6.96 22.79
C PRO A 246 -2.78 -7.77 23.91
N GLU A 247 -2.59 -9.07 23.68
CA GLU A 247 -2.16 -10.02 24.70
C GLU A 247 -0.63 -10.11 24.83
N VAL A 248 0.12 -9.55 23.88
CA VAL A 248 1.58 -9.64 23.82
C VAL A 248 2.15 -8.23 23.85
N GLU A 249 3.08 -8.00 24.77
CA GLU A 249 3.80 -6.74 24.83
C GLU A 249 4.75 -6.62 23.63
N GLY A 250 4.71 -5.45 22.98
CA GLY A 250 5.53 -5.14 21.80
C GLY A 250 4.75 -5.17 20.50
N SER A 251 5.42 -4.73 19.45
CA SER A 251 4.91 -4.74 18.08
C SER A 251 5.87 -5.53 17.19
N LEU A 252 5.38 -5.99 16.04
CA LEU A 252 6.19 -6.64 15.00
C LEU A 252 6.19 -5.72 13.77
N PRO A 253 7.15 -4.78 13.70
CA PRO A 253 7.30 -3.85 12.60
C PRO A 253 7.65 -4.61 11.33
N ILE A 254 6.93 -4.33 10.25
CA ILE A 254 7.13 -4.97 8.96
C ILE A 254 8.27 -4.23 8.25
N ILE A 255 9.36 -4.96 8.04
CA ILE A 255 10.56 -4.45 7.34
C ILE A 255 10.53 -4.77 5.85
N ARG A 256 9.63 -5.66 5.42
CA ARG A 256 9.36 -5.96 4.01
C ARG A 256 7.94 -6.49 3.82
N GLY A 257 7.27 -6.03 2.77
CA GLY A 257 5.91 -6.41 2.43
C GLY A 257 4.84 -5.50 3.04
N PRO A 258 3.54 -5.84 2.96
CA PRO A 258 2.99 -7.08 2.37
C PRO A 258 3.39 -7.26 0.92
N SER A 259 3.87 -8.45 0.57
CA SER A 259 4.22 -8.83 -0.80
C SER A 259 3.66 -10.21 -1.14
N TYR A 260 3.68 -10.52 -2.43
CA TYR A 260 3.52 -11.86 -2.93
C TYR A 260 4.73 -12.23 -3.77
N GLN A 261 5.03 -13.52 -3.81
CA GLN A 261 6.01 -14.12 -4.70
C GLN A 261 5.36 -15.26 -5.47
N LEU A 262 5.77 -15.48 -6.72
CA LEU A 262 5.36 -16.66 -7.48
C LEU A 262 6.34 -17.78 -7.18
N VAL A 263 5.83 -18.88 -6.65
CA VAL A 263 6.62 -20.07 -6.29
C VAL A 263 6.20 -21.21 -7.21
N GLU A 264 7.18 -21.89 -7.80
CA GLU A 264 6.94 -23.10 -8.59
C GLU A 264 6.40 -24.22 -7.71
N ASP A 265 5.30 -24.85 -8.15
CA ASP A 265 4.71 -26.05 -7.55
C ASP A 265 4.41 -27.05 -8.69
N GLY A 266 5.42 -27.82 -9.08
CA GLY A 266 5.34 -28.69 -10.25
C GLY A 266 5.39 -27.90 -11.54
N GLU A 267 4.33 -27.96 -12.35
CA GLU A 267 4.21 -27.21 -13.62
C GLU A 267 3.47 -25.86 -13.46
N GLU A 268 3.00 -25.54 -12.26
CA GLU A 268 2.23 -24.33 -11.97
C GLU A 268 3.03 -23.30 -11.17
N LEU A 269 2.78 -22.01 -11.43
CA LEU A 269 3.24 -20.92 -10.58
C LEU A 269 2.13 -20.55 -9.60
N VAL A 270 2.47 -20.54 -8.32
CA VAL A 270 1.52 -20.32 -7.23
C VAL A 270 1.90 -19.06 -6.46
N GLU A 271 0.94 -18.16 -6.25
CA GLU A 271 1.14 -16.97 -5.43
C GLU A 271 1.26 -17.32 -3.94
N LEU A 272 2.38 -16.93 -3.34
CA LEU A 272 2.64 -17.06 -1.92
C LEU A 272 2.76 -15.69 -1.29
N TYR A 273 1.92 -15.41 -0.29
CA TYR A 273 1.89 -14.14 0.41
C TYR A 273 2.71 -14.16 1.68
N SER A 274 3.47 -13.09 1.91
CA SER A 274 4.28 -12.96 3.12
C SER A 274 4.53 -11.52 3.55
N VAL A 275 4.96 -11.37 4.80
CA VAL A 275 5.63 -10.19 5.33
C VAL A 275 6.90 -10.61 6.05
N ALA A 276 7.95 -9.80 5.99
CA ALA A 276 9.07 -9.91 6.90
C ALA A 276 8.92 -8.87 8.01
N SER A 277 9.07 -9.33 9.26
CA SER A 277 8.99 -8.50 10.45
C SER A 277 10.28 -8.54 11.25
N MET A 278 10.55 -7.44 11.96
CA MET A 278 11.61 -7.41 12.96
C MET A 278 11.06 -7.93 14.29
N LEU A 279 11.68 -8.98 14.84
CA LEU A 279 11.34 -9.52 16.15
C LEU A 279 11.99 -8.69 17.28
N PRO A 280 11.47 -8.76 18.52
CA PRO A 280 12.00 -7.98 19.66
C PRO A 280 13.49 -8.24 19.97
N ASP A 281 13.97 -9.44 19.65
CA ASP A 281 15.37 -9.86 19.83
C ASP A 281 16.26 -9.57 18.61
N ARG A 282 15.76 -8.76 17.66
CA ARG A 282 16.41 -8.38 16.39
C ARG A 282 16.55 -9.51 15.37
N ARG A 283 15.90 -10.65 15.57
CA ARG A 283 15.76 -11.66 14.52
C ARG A 283 14.74 -11.19 13.47
N ILE A 284 14.87 -11.72 12.26
CA ILE A 284 13.90 -11.49 11.18
C ILE A 284 12.92 -12.65 11.17
N GLY A 285 11.63 -12.36 11.32
CA GLY A 285 10.55 -13.34 11.18
C GLY A 285 9.84 -13.17 9.84
N ILE A 286 9.69 -14.24 9.07
CA ILE A 286 8.87 -14.30 7.86
C ILE A 286 7.52 -14.91 8.21
N LEU A 287 6.46 -14.11 8.11
CA LEU A 287 5.09 -14.52 8.37
C LEU A 287 4.37 -14.71 7.05
N PHE A 288 4.08 -15.96 6.72
CA PHE A 288 3.24 -16.28 5.58
C PHE A 288 1.77 -16.20 5.95
N TYR A 289 0.92 -15.97 4.95
CA TYR A 289 -0.53 -15.90 5.14
C TYR A 289 -1.31 -16.34 3.90
N GLY A 290 -2.60 -16.61 4.09
CA GLY A 290 -3.49 -17.12 3.05
C GLY A 290 -3.55 -18.66 2.96
N GLU A 291 -4.54 -19.15 2.23
CA GLU A 291 -4.87 -20.58 2.16
C GLU A 291 -3.72 -21.42 1.61
N ILE A 292 -3.05 -20.94 0.54
CA ILE A 292 -1.90 -21.61 -0.07
C ILE A 292 -0.79 -21.79 0.96
N ALA A 293 -0.40 -20.72 1.65
CA ALA A 293 0.63 -20.77 2.67
C ALA A 293 0.27 -21.77 3.78
N SER A 294 -0.97 -21.74 4.27
CA SER A 294 -1.42 -22.62 5.35
C SER A 294 -1.30 -24.12 4.99
N LYS A 295 -1.47 -24.46 3.71
CA LYS A 295 -1.42 -25.84 3.21
C LYS A 295 -0.02 -26.27 2.79
N ARG A 296 0.75 -25.39 2.15
CA ARG A 296 1.99 -25.73 1.45
C ARG A 296 3.26 -25.43 2.25
N MET A 297 3.19 -24.54 3.24
CA MET A 297 4.37 -24.14 4.04
C MET A 297 4.60 -25.01 5.28
N GLN A 298 4.20 -26.29 5.26
CA GLN A 298 4.35 -27.22 6.39
C GLN A 298 5.75 -27.85 6.46
N SER A 299 6.44 -27.97 5.32
CA SER A 299 7.83 -28.47 5.26
C SER A 299 8.61 -27.82 4.10
N PRO A 300 8.73 -26.47 4.09
CA PRO A 300 9.34 -25.73 3.00
C PRO A 300 10.86 -25.69 3.12
N THR A 301 11.51 -25.15 2.09
CA THR A 301 12.86 -24.59 2.19
C THR A 301 12.76 -23.08 2.21
N ILE A 302 13.31 -22.45 3.24
CA ILE A 302 13.37 -20.99 3.35
C ILE A 302 14.81 -20.59 3.64
N ARG A 303 15.41 -19.81 2.75
CA ARG A 303 16.81 -19.38 2.86
C ARG A 303 16.96 -17.90 2.55
N LEU A 304 17.83 -17.25 3.29
CA LEU A 304 18.28 -15.89 3.01
C LEU A 304 19.74 -15.93 2.58
N TYR A 305 20.01 -15.48 1.35
CA TYR A 305 21.34 -15.35 0.80
C TYR A 305 21.78 -13.89 0.93
N VAL A 306 22.77 -13.64 1.80
CA VAL A 306 23.32 -12.30 2.06
C VAL A 306 24.71 -12.19 1.43
N PRO A 307 24.91 -11.33 0.43
CA PRO A 307 26.17 -11.25 -0.32
C PRO A 307 27.29 -10.64 0.54
N GLN A 308 28.52 -11.16 0.42
CA GLN A 308 29.68 -10.67 1.17
C GLN A 308 30.62 -9.81 0.32
N LYS A 309 31.32 -8.87 0.98
CA LYS A 309 32.41 -8.11 0.37
C LYS A 309 33.69 -8.97 0.27
N PRO A 310 34.54 -8.74 -0.76
CA PRO A 310 34.38 -7.77 -1.83
C PRO A 310 33.40 -8.24 -2.91
N TYR A 311 32.57 -7.33 -3.43
CA TYR A 311 31.74 -7.62 -4.60
C TYR A 311 32.60 -7.71 -5.87
N PRO A 312 32.16 -8.46 -6.89
CA PRO A 312 32.82 -8.45 -8.20
C PRO A 312 33.01 -7.02 -8.71
N ASP A 313 34.21 -6.72 -9.22
CA ASP A 313 34.61 -5.36 -9.64
C ASP A 313 33.58 -4.74 -10.60
N GLY A 314 33.12 -3.52 -10.29
CA GLY A 314 32.21 -2.75 -11.14
C GLY A 314 30.73 -3.12 -11.04
N THR A 315 30.34 -4.03 -10.12
CA THR A 315 28.93 -4.39 -9.88
C THR A 315 28.44 -3.82 -8.55
N SER A 316 27.27 -3.17 -8.55
CA SER A 316 26.57 -2.73 -7.34
C SER A 316 25.06 -2.84 -7.53
N GLY A 317 24.32 -2.85 -6.42
CA GLY A 317 22.86 -2.88 -6.45
C GLY A 317 22.29 -4.06 -7.25
N ILE A 318 21.46 -3.75 -8.26
CA ILE A 318 20.77 -4.78 -9.06
C ILE A 318 21.71 -5.59 -9.94
N THR A 319 22.79 -4.97 -10.44
CA THR A 319 23.75 -5.65 -11.31
C THR A 319 24.51 -6.73 -10.53
N ALA A 320 24.91 -6.43 -9.29
CA ALA A 320 25.53 -7.41 -8.40
C ALA A 320 24.54 -8.50 -7.98
N PHE A 321 23.27 -8.13 -7.71
CA PHE A 321 22.24 -9.10 -7.35
C PHE A 321 22.01 -10.11 -8.47
N ASN A 322 21.95 -9.67 -9.73
CA ASN A 322 21.71 -10.51 -10.90
C ASN A 322 22.97 -11.25 -11.42
N ASP A 323 24.13 -11.06 -10.78
CA ASP A 323 25.35 -11.77 -11.17
C ASP A 323 25.20 -13.29 -10.90
N PRO A 324 25.51 -14.17 -11.86
CA PRO A 324 25.44 -15.62 -11.65
C PRO A 324 26.28 -16.14 -10.46
N SER A 325 27.35 -15.44 -10.09
CA SER A 325 28.20 -15.76 -8.95
C SER A 325 27.66 -15.24 -7.60
N PHE A 326 26.52 -14.53 -7.60
CA PHE A 326 25.95 -13.92 -6.39
C PHE A 326 25.82 -14.92 -5.24
N ARG A 327 25.24 -16.11 -5.50
CA ARG A 327 25.05 -17.13 -4.46
C ARG A 327 26.34 -17.80 -4.02
N GLU A 328 27.36 -17.86 -4.87
CA GLU A 328 28.68 -18.41 -4.52
C GLU A 328 29.41 -17.50 -3.52
N ASN A 329 29.13 -16.20 -3.57
CA ASN A 329 29.69 -15.17 -2.68
C ASN A 329 28.77 -14.80 -1.50
N ALA A 330 27.67 -15.53 -1.29
CA ALA A 330 26.68 -15.25 -0.25
C ALA A 330 26.82 -16.14 0.98
N VAL A 331 26.60 -15.56 2.17
CA VAL A 331 26.29 -16.34 3.37
C VAL A 331 24.84 -16.79 3.28
N VAL A 332 24.60 -18.05 3.59
CA VAL A 332 23.27 -18.65 3.60
C VAL A 332 22.78 -18.80 5.02
N PHE A 333 21.62 -18.23 5.31
CA PHE A 333 20.91 -18.43 6.57
C PHE A 333 19.63 -19.21 6.31
N GLU A 334 19.38 -20.26 7.09
CA GLU A 334 18.14 -21.05 6.97
C GLU A 334 17.08 -20.55 7.97
N GLY A 335 15.85 -20.45 7.49
CA GLY A 335 14.69 -20.12 8.32
C GLY A 335 14.28 -21.33 9.15
N THR A 336 14.08 -21.12 10.45
CA THR A 336 13.61 -22.15 11.38
C THR A 336 12.15 -21.93 11.72
N TRP A 337 11.37 -23.00 11.84
CA TRP A 337 9.95 -22.87 12.17
C TRP A 337 9.77 -22.19 13.53
N ALA A 338 9.03 -21.09 13.56
CA ALA A 338 8.59 -20.41 14.76
C ALA A 338 7.28 -21.01 15.30
N SER A 339 7.23 -21.27 16.61
CA SER A 339 6.05 -21.87 17.27
C SER A 339 4.90 -20.90 17.49
N ASP A 340 5.19 -19.59 17.54
CA ASP A 340 4.25 -18.55 17.95
C ASP A 340 4.35 -17.34 17.03
N GLY A 341 3.34 -16.47 17.04
CA GLY A 341 3.43 -15.20 16.32
C GLY A 341 3.16 -15.27 14.82
N CYS A 342 2.52 -16.32 14.29
CA CYS A 342 2.21 -16.42 12.86
C CYS A 342 0.85 -15.81 12.46
N MET A 343 0.63 -15.58 11.15
CA MET A 343 -0.60 -15.01 10.56
C MET A 343 -1.46 -16.06 9.84
N GLY A 344 -1.91 -17.09 10.57
CA GLY A 344 -2.82 -18.12 10.04
C GLY A 344 -2.17 -19.14 9.10
N ALA A 345 -0.86 -19.03 8.86
CA ALA A 345 -0.02 -20.03 8.20
C ALA A 345 1.32 -20.15 8.95
N PRO A 346 2.14 -21.20 8.73
CA PRO A 346 3.45 -21.33 9.36
C PRO A 346 4.34 -20.11 9.12
N CYS A 347 5.11 -19.73 10.13
CA CYS A 347 6.09 -18.64 10.08
C CYS A 347 7.48 -19.12 10.47
N TYR A 348 8.50 -18.38 10.05
CA TYR A 348 9.88 -18.84 10.13
C TYR A 348 10.80 -17.71 10.59
N ASP A 349 11.69 -18.02 11.52
CA ASP A 349 12.66 -17.07 12.05
C ASP A 349 14.05 -17.36 11.48
N PHE A 350 14.73 -16.30 11.06
CA PHE A 350 16.15 -16.34 10.78
C PHE A 350 16.97 -16.09 12.06
N PRO A 351 18.20 -16.62 12.13
CA PRO A 351 19.12 -16.34 13.24
C PRO A 351 19.51 -14.85 13.27
N ALA A 352 19.93 -14.33 14.42
CA ALA A 352 20.26 -12.90 14.59
C ALA A 352 21.45 -12.47 13.71
N GLU A 353 22.35 -13.40 13.43
CA GLU A 353 23.48 -13.27 12.52
C GLU A 353 23.05 -12.91 11.10
N ALA A 354 21.84 -13.30 10.68
CA ALA A 354 21.28 -12.89 9.39
C ALA A 354 21.01 -11.38 9.35
N THR A 355 20.43 -10.84 10.42
CA THR A 355 20.19 -9.40 10.58
C THR A 355 21.51 -8.63 10.64
N GLU A 356 22.49 -9.13 11.38
CA GLU A 356 23.83 -8.52 11.46
C GLU A 356 24.52 -8.49 10.10
N ALA A 357 24.45 -9.60 9.34
CA ALA A 357 25.03 -9.68 8.01
C ALA A 357 24.39 -8.68 7.03
N LEU A 358 23.07 -8.51 7.09
CA LEU A 358 22.37 -7.54 6.25
C LEU A 358 22.72 -6.09 6.61
N LEU A 359 22.92 -5.80 7.90
CA LEU A 359 23.29 -4.46 8.38
C LEU A 359 24.77 -4.11 8.15
N ALA A 360 25.63 -5.13 7.96
CA ALA A 360 27.06 -4.93 7.74
C ALA A 360 27.39 -4.26 6.39
N ASP A 361 26.47 -4.35 5.40
CA ASP A 361 26.55 -3.52 4.20
C ASP A 361 25.27 -2.72 3.90
N PRO A 362 25.14 -1.54 4.52
CA PRO A 362 23.90 -0.78 4.48
C PRO A 362 23.60 -0.14 3.11
N ALA A 363 24.63 0.13 2.30
CA ALA A 363 24.50 0.95 1.10
C ALA A 363 24.75 0.20 -0.22
N GLY A 364 24.86 -1.15 -0.20
CA GLY A 364 25.56 -1.85 -1.28
C GLY A 364 24.79 -2.88 -2.11
N THR A 365 23.93 -3.73 -1.54
CA THR A 365 23.43 -4.90 -2.29
C THR A 365 22.13 -5.49 -1.73
N TYR A 366 21.29 -6.01 -2.62
CA TYR A 366 20.10 -6.80 -2.26
C TYR A 366 20.52 -8.19 -1.74
N ALA A 367 19.83 -8.68 -0.70
CA ALA A 367 19.84 -10.10 -0.37
C ALA A 367 18.73 -10.85 -1.12
N GLU A 368 18.84 -12.16 -1.25
CA GLU A 368 17.81 -13.01 -1.88
C GLU A 368 17.07 -13.81 -0.81
N LEU A 369 15.75 -13.67 -0.76
CA LEU A 369 14.87 -14.57 -0.02
C LEU A 369 14.43 -15.69 -0.97
N PHE A 370 14.92 -16.90 -0.76
CA PHE A 370 14.48 -18.08 -1.48
C PHE A 370 13.44 -18.83 -0.67
N VAL A 371 12.31 -19.14 -1.29
CA VAL A 371 11.22 -19.94 -0.71
C VAL A 371 10.80 -21.03 -1.69
N SER A 372 10.75 -22.26 -1.22
CA SER A 372 10.21 -23.41 -1.94
C SER A 372 9.28 -24.20 -1.03
N PHE A 373 8.21 -24.77 -1.59
CA PHE A 373 7.33 -25.70 -0.87
C PHE A 373 7.98 -27.06 -0.61
N THR A 374 9.10 -27.35 -1.27
CA THR A 374 9.83 -28.62 -1.17
C THR A 374 10.93 -28.52 -0.12
N PRO A 375 11.09 -29.50 0.79
CA PRO A 375 12.17 -29.50 1.77
C PRO A 375 13.51 -29.80 1.11
N ASN A 376 14.56 -29.10 1.58
CA ASN A 376 15.94 -29.17 1.07
C ASN A 376 16.11 -28.83 -0.42
N ASP A 377 15.17 -28.09 -0.99
CA ASP A 377 15.21 -27.67 -2.39
C ASP A 377 16.40 -26.73 -2.67
N GLN A 378 16.80 -26.63 -3.92
CA GLN A 378 17.85 -25.73 -4.36
C GLN A 378 17.24 -24.64 -5.26
N PRO A 379 17.68 -23.39 -5.12
CA PRO A 379 17.16 -22.34 -5.97
C PRO A 379 17.54 -22.60 -7.44
N PRO A 380 16.65 -22.29 -8.40
CA PRO A 380 16.95 -22.41 -9.82
C PRO A 380 18.14 -21.50 -10.18
N PRO A 381 18.87 -21.76 -11.27
CA PRO A 381 19.94 -20.87 -11.73
C PRO A 381 19.51 -19.41 -11.77
N ILE A 382 20.42 -18.48 -11.49
CA ILE A 382 20.10 -17.06 -11.56
C ILE A 382 19.81 -16.70 -13.01
N ASP A 383 18.54 -16.44 -13.30
CA ASP A 383 18.06 -15.75 -14.50
C ASP A 383 17.45 -14.40 -14.10
N GLU A 384 17.01 -13.60 -15.09
CA GLU A 384 16.56 -12.23 -14.86
C GLU A 384 15.20 -12.13 -14.13
N LEU A 385 14.51 -13.23 -13.82
CA LEU A 385 13.10 -13.22 -13.36
C LEU A 385 12.89 -13.94 -12.02
N GLY A 386 11.83 -13.55 -11.30
CA GLY A 386 11.27 -14.32 -10.17
C GLY A 386 12.01 -14.27 -8.82
N ARG A 387 13.18 -13.64 -8.71
CA ARG A 387 13.95 -13.59 -7.45
C ARG A 387 13.45 -12.52 -6.47
N GLU A 388 13.14 -12.93 -5.25
CA GLU A 388 12.55 -12.07 -4.21
C GLU A 388 13.64 -11.28 -3.46
N ARG A 389 13.80 -9.99 -3.79
CA ARG A 389 14.88 -9.09 -3.33
C ARG A 389 14.67 -8.46 -1.95
N PHE A 390 15.53 -8.77 -0.99
CA PHE A 390 15.49 -8.16 0.34
C PHE A 390 16.44 -6.95 0.38
N ASP A 391 15.89 -5.74 0.46
CA ASP A 391 16.67 -4.50 0.48
C ASP A 391 17.09 -4.13 1.92
N SER A 392 18.40 -4.02 2.15
CA SER A 392 18.97 -3.71 3.46
C SER A 392 18.84 -2.24 3.85
N GLN A 393 18.59 -1.33 2.89
CA GLN A 393 18.48 0.11 3.16
C GLN A 393 17.38 0.44 4.16
N TRP A 394 16.29 -0.32 4.17
CA TRP A 394 15.17 -0.12 5.10
C TRP A 394 15.56 -0.41 6.55
N MET A 395 16.47 -1.37 6.78
CA MET A 395 16.88 -1.75 8.13
C MET A 395 17.88 -0.76 8.75
N LEU A 396 18.52 0.11 7.97
CA LEU A 396 19.35 1.18 8.50
C LEU A 396 18.59 2.19 9.32
N TRP A 397 17.46 2.65 8.77
CA TRP A 397 16.57 3.58 9.44
C TRP A 397 16.03 2.97 10.75
N TRP A 398 15.87 1.65 10.75
CA TRP A 398 15.53 0.89 11.94
C TRP A 398 16.65 0.92 12.99
N THR A 399 17.90 0.67 12.62
CA THR A 399 19.03 0.72 13.57
C THR A 399 19.24 2.10 14.16
N ASP A 400 19.08 3.15 13.36
CA ASP A 400 19.26 4.53 13.81
C ASP A 400 18.12 4.97 14.76
N SER A 401 16.88 4.55 14.50
CA SER A 401 15.73 4.85 15.37
C SER A 401 15.77 4.09 16.70
N VAL A 402 16.20 2.83 16.71
CA VAL A 402 16.40 2.06 17.97
C VAL A 402 17.62 2.56 18.75
N GLY A 403 18.65 3.09 18.07
CA GLY A 403 19.80 3.73 18.70
C GLY A 403 19.47 5.05 19.40
N ALA A 404 18.50 5.82 18.87
CA ALA A 404 18.05 7.08 19.45
C ALA A 404 17.08 6.93 20.65
N GLN A 405 16.54 5.73 20.88
CA GLN A 405 15.65 5.41 22.01
C GLN A 405 16.37 4.78 23.22
N ARG A 406 17.71 4.63 23.16
CA ARG A 406 18.58 4.26 24.29
C ARG A 406 19.35 5.48 24.78
#